data_AF-A0A536BTX5-F1
#
_entry.id   AF-A0A536BTX5-F1
#
_cell.length_a   1.000
_cell.length_b   1.000
_cell.length_c   1.000
_cell.angle_alpha   90.00
_cell.angle_beta   90.00
_cell.angle_gamma   90.00
#
_symmetry.space_group_name_H-M   'P 1'
#
loop_
_entity.id
_entity.type
_entity.pdbx_description
1 polymer ?
#
loop_
_entity_poly.entity_id
_entity_poly.type
_entity_poly.pdbx_seq_one_letter_code
_entity_poly.pdbx_strand_id
1 'polypeptide(L)'
;MHVDHQVSFELLAEEGGARRGRLRTAHGLIDTPAFMPVGTQATVKALTPQEVHDLGAQVLLANTYHLALRPGAERIARLGGLHRFMGWDRAILTDSGGFQVFSLDHLVKVSDDGAIFRSHLDGSEQRFTPESVMAIQCNLGSDIAMVFDQPVSWPATAETTRAAMERTHLWAARCLAAEAAPGQLRFAIVQGGFDDDLRRESAEVLVQQPFDGFGVGGLSLGEPKSVTYRLLSLQTAILPRDRPRYLMGVGTPGDLIEAVARGVDM
;
A
#
# COMPACT_ATOMS: atom_id res chain seq x y z
N MET A 1 -23.63 -22.85 2.39
CA MET A 1 -22.65 -22.98 1.30
C MET A 1 -21.43 -22.16 1.71
N HIS A 2 -20.39 -22.80 2.23
CA HIS A 2 -19.11 -22.13 2.42
C HIS A 2 -18.49 -21.96 1.04
N VAL A 3 -18.57 -20.76 0.48
CA VAL A 3 -17.73 -20.41 -0.66
C VAL A 3 -16.32 -20.37 -0.12
N ASP A 4 -15.47 -21.25 -0.65
CA ASP A 4 -14.05 -21.29 -0.35
C ASP A 4 -13.44 -19.99 -0.89
N HIS A 5 -13.38 -18.96 -0.04
CA HIS A 5 -12.79 -17.65 -0.36
C HIS A 5 -11.26 -17.77 -0.34
N GLN A 6 -10.71 -18.65 -1.17
CA GLN A 6 -9.28 -18.90 -1.19
C GLN A 6 -8.59 -17.72 -1.91
N VAL A 7 -8.25 -16.71 -1.12
CA VAL A 7 -7.55 -15.52 -1.59
C VAL A 7 -6.18 -15.95 -2.16
N SER A 8 -5.91 -15.57 -3.40
CA SER A 8 -4.79 -16.13 -4.18
C SER A 8 -4.42 -15.25 -5.37
N PHE A 9 -3.13 -15.26 -5.73
CA PHE A 9 -2.60 -14.68 -6.96
C PHE A 9 -2.23 -15.79 -7.94
N GLU A 10 -2.70 -15.66 -9.18
CA GLU A 10 -2.39 -16.59 -10.27
C GLU A 10 -1.58 -15.85 -11.34
N LEU A 11 -0.39 -16.36 -11.67
CA LEU A 11 0.40 -15.89 -12.80
C LEU A 11 -0.09 -16.61 -14.08
N LEU A 12 -0.65 -15.86 -15.02
CA LEU A 12 -1.26 -16.38 -16.24
C LEU A 12 -0.27 -16.45 -17.42
N ALA A 13 0.56 -15.43 -17.55
CA ALA A 13 1.59 -15.35 -18.58
C ALA A 13 2.72 -14.41 -18.15
N GLU A 14 3.90 -14.61 -18.75
CA GLU A 14 5.06 -13.75 -18.53
C GLU A 14 5.83 -13.56 -19.84
N GLU A 15 6.26 -12.33 -20.12
CA GLU A 15 7.10 -11.98 -21.26
C GLU A 15 8.09 -10.88 -20.89
N GLY A 16 9.39 -11.13 -21.07
CA GLY A 16 10.42 -10.10 -20.88
C GLY A 16 10.46 -9.44 -19.50
N GLY A 17 9.95 -10.12 -18.45
CA GLY A 17 9.80 -9.60 -17.09
C GLY A 17 8.41 -9.04 -16.77
N ALA A 18 7.61 -8.69 -17.78
CA ALA A 18 6.22 -8.29 -17.60
C ALA A 18 5.33 -9.50 -17.29
N ARG A 19 4.37 -9.31 -16.38
CA ARG A 19 3.53 -10.38 -15.86
C ARG A 19 2.05 -10.05 -16.07
N ARG A 20 1.31 -11.01 -16.63
CA ARG A 20 -0.15 -11.01 -16.63
C ARG A 20 -0.60 -11.94 -15.51
N GLY A 21 -1.32 -11.41 -14.54
CA GLY A 21 -1.80 -12.20 -13.40
C GLY A 21 -3.24 -11.90 -13.03
N ARG A 22 -3.74 -12.61 -12.03
CA ARG A 22 -5.07 -12.42 -11.48
C ARG A 22 -5.02 -12.57 -9.98
N LEU A 23 -5.38 -11.50 -9.27
CA LEU A 23 -5.54 -11.50 -7.82
C LEU A 23 -7.02 -11.68 -7.48
N ARG A 24 -7.34 -12.71 -6.69
CA ARG A 24 -8.66 -12.85 -6.08
C ARG A 24 -8.68 -12.08 -4.77
N THR A 25 -9.76 -11.32 -4.51
CA THR A 25 -10.03 -10.66 -3.23
C THR A 25 -11.43 -11.02 -2.72
N ALA A 26 -11.81 -10.50 -1.55
CA ALA A 26 -13.15 -10.70 -0.99
C ALA A 26 -14.26 -10.10 -1.89
N HIS A 27 -13.98 -8.97 -2.55
CA HIS A 27 -14.91 -8.24 -3.41
C HIS A 27 -14.59 -8.32 -4.91
N GLY A 28 -13.98 -9.42 -5.37
CA GLY A 28 -13.88 -9.72 -6.81
C GLY A 28 -12.49 -10.11 -7.27
N LEU A 29 -12.28 -10.03 -8.59
CA LEU A 29 -11.02 -10.34 -9.25
C LEU A 29 -10.37 -9.04 -9.74
N ILE A 30 -9.05 -8.98 -9.63
CA ILE A 30 -8.22 -7.92 -10.19
C ILE A 30 -7.30 -8.56 -11.22
N ASP A 31 -7.44 -8.15 -12.47
CA ASP A 31 -6.52 -8.51 -13.54
C ASP A 31 -5.29 -7.60 -13.48
N THR A 32 -4.09 -8.19 -13.41
CA THR A 32 -2.82 -7.45 -13.40
C THR A 32 -2.12 -7.53 -14.75
N PRO A 33 -1.45 -6.46 -15.23
CA PRO A 33 -1.19 -5.20 -14.52
C PRO A 33 -2.44 -4.33 -14.29
N ALA A 34 -2.61 -3.80 -13.08
CA ALA A 34 -3.75 -3.00 -12.66
C ALA A 34 -3.34 -1.56 -12.40
N PHE A 35 -4.24 -0.61 -12.68
CA PHE A 35 -4.12 0.77 -12.24
C PHE A 35 -5.25 1.06 -11.25
N MET A 36 -4.93 1.69 -10.12
CA MET A 36 -5.87 1.98 -9.05
C MET A 36 -6.22 3.48 -9.02
N PRO A 37 -7.45 3.88 -9.44
CA PRO A 37 -7.93 5.23 -9.18
C PRO A 37 -7.95 5.53 -7.68
N VAL A 38 -7.51 6.73 -7.31
CA VAL A 38 -7.32 7.12 -5.90
C VAL A 38 -8.57 7.84 -5.35
N GLY A 39 -9.17 7.23 -4.33
CA GLY A 39 -10.26 7.76 -3.53
C GLY A 39 -9.77 8.36 -2.20
N THR A 40 -9.52 9.66 -2.15
CA THR A 40 -8.93 10.31 -0.96
C THR A 40 -9.86 10.37 0.24
N GLN A 41 -11.15 10.68 0.03
CA GLN A 41 -12.15 10.85 1.09
C GLN A 41 -13.39 10.01 0.78
N ALA A 42 -13.18 8.71 0.54
CA ALA A 42 -14.23 7.77 0.13
C ALA A 42 -14.92 8.19 -1.19
N THR A 43 -14.18 8.84 -2.09
CA THR A 43 -14.65 9.23 -3.41
C THR A 43 -13.46 9.44 -4.34
N VAL A 44 -13.56 8.94 -5.58
CA VAL A 44 -12.69 9.35 -6.68
C VAL A 44 -13.18 10.71 -7.14
N LYS A 45 -12.32 11.73 -7.02
CA LYS A 45 -12.75 13.13 -7.18
C LYS A 45 -13.38 13.34 -8.56
N ALA A 46 -14.54 14.01 -8.56
CA ALA A 46 -15.32 14.38 -9.75
C ALA A 46 -15.95 13.21 -10.53
N LEU A 47 -15.88 11.97 -10.02
CA LEU A 47 -16.51 10.81 -10.64
C LEU A 47 -17.44 10.11 -9.64
N THR A 48 -18.62 9.71 -10.12
CA THR A 48 -19.50 8.78 -9.43
C THR A 48 -18.89 7.37 -9.44
N PRO A 49 -19.27 6.49 -8.49
CA PRO A 49 -18.83 5.09 -8.51
C PRO A 49 -19.17 4.37 -9.82
N GLN A 50 -20.32 4.70 -10.42
CA GLN A 50 -20.73 4.11 -11.71
C GLN A 50 -19.79 4.52 -12.85
N GLU A 51 -19.40 5.79 -12.95
CA GLU A 51 -18.45 6.24 -13.98
C GLU A 51 -17.10 5.52 -13.83
N VAL A 52 -16.62 5.33 -12.59
CA VAL A 52 -15.37 4.60 -12.32
C VAL A 52 -15.49 3.12 -12.69
N HIS A 53 -16.65 2.52 -12.42
CA HIS A 53 -16.96 1.16 -12.84
C HIS A 53 -16.98 1.01 -14.36
N ASP A 54 -17.62 1.94 -15.07
CA ASP A 54 -17.76 1.94 -16.54
C ASP A 54 -16.42 2.15 -17.26
N LEU A 55 -15.47 2.84 -16.61
CA LEU A 55 -14.08 2.93 -17.07
C LEU A 55 -13.29 1.62 -16.90
N GLY A 56 -13.89 0.60 -16.27
CA GLY A 56 -13.31 -0.73 -16.13
C GLY A 56 -12.42 -0.92 -14.90
N ALA A 57 -12.37 0.04 -13.96
CA ALA A 57 -11.56 -0.11 -12.75
C ALA A 57 -12.02 -1.32 -11.91
N GLN A 58 -11.10 -2.21 -11.57
CA GLN A 58 -11.39 -3.41 -10.77
C GLN A 58 -11.06 -3.23 -9.28
N VAL A 59 -10.24 -2.23 -8.97
CA VAL A 59 -9.77 -1.92 -7.62
C VAL A 59 -9.59 -0.41 -7.46
N LEU A 60 -9.89 0.11 -6.28
CA LEU A 60 -9.60 1.49 -5.88
C LEU A 60 -8.53 1.54 -4.80
N LEU A 61 -7.76 2.62 -4.76
CA LEU A 61 -6.94 2.96 -3.60
C LEU A 61 -7.72 3.93 -2.71
N ALA A 62 -7.87 3.64 -1.43
CA ALA A 62 -8.44 4.53 -0.43
C ALA A 62 -7.38 5.01 0.57
N ASN A 63 -7.38 6.31 0.89
CA ASN A 63 -6.39 6.87 1.82
C ASN A 63 -6.83 6.73 3.28
N THR A 64 -6.18 5.86 4.04
CA THR A 64 -6.43 5.61 5.46
C THR A 64 -6.26 6.88 6.28
N TYR A 65 -5.21 7.67 6.01
CA TYR A 65 -4.93 8.90 6.75
C TYR A 65 -6.15 9.85 6.79
N HIS A 66 -6.75 10.13 5.63
CA HIS A 66 -7.88 11.05 5.57
C HIS A 66 -9.14 10.45 6.20
N LEU A 67 -9.42 9.18 5.94
CA LEU A 67 -10.61 8.49 6.46
C LEU A 67 -10.57 8.28 7.98
N ALA A 68 -9.38 8.09 8.54
CA ALA A 68 -9.16 8.01 9.98
C ALA A 68 -9.50 9.35 10.67
N LEU A 69 -9.09 10.47 10.08
CA LEU A 69 -9.36 11.80 10.64
C LEU A 69 -10.82 12.23 10.43
N ARG A 70 -11.36 11.99 9.24
CA ARG A 70 -12.74 12.35 8.92
C ARG A 70 -13.27 11.50 7.76
N PRO A 71 -14.39 10.79 7.94
CA PRO A 71 -15.35 10.86 9.05
C PRO A 71 -15.02 9.98 10.28
N GLY A 72 -13.89 9.27 10.26
CA GLY A 72 -13.47 8.31 11.28
C GLY A 72 -13.82 6.88 10.91
N ALA A 73 -12.85 5.97 11.04
CA ALA A 73 -12.99 4.56 10.64
C ALA A 73 -14.12 3.83 11.38
N GLU A 74 -14.27 4.04 12.68
CA GLU A 74 -15.37 3.46 13.47
C GLU A 74 -16.75 3.91 12.97
N ARG A 75 -16.87 5.17 12.52
CA ARG A 75 -18.13 5.68 11.98
C ARG A 75 -18.44 5.01 10.65
N ILE A 76 -17.44 4.83 9.78
CA ILE A 76 -17.58 4.11 8.51
C ILE A 76 -17.98 2.66 8.78
N ALA A 77 -17.33 1.98 9.72
CA ALA A 77 -17.67 0.62 10.12
C ALA A 77 -19.15 0.51 10.55
N ARG A 78 -19.62 1.42 11.43
CA ARG A 78 -21.03 1.46 11.86
C ARG A 78 -22.02 1.73 10.73
N LEU A 79 -21.60 2.41 9.66
CA LEU A 79 -22.42 2.66 8.47
C LEU A 79 -22.37 1.50 7.46
N GLY A 80 -21.64 0.42 7.77
CA GLY A 80 -21.58 -0.80 6.98
C GLY A 80 -20.32 -0.96 6.14
N GLY A 81 -19.22 -0.32 6.53
CA GLY A 81 -17.92 -0.44 5.86
C GLY A 81 -17.74 0.53 4.69
N LEU A 82 -16.50 0.64 4.21
CA LEU A 82 -16.11 1.64 3.21
C LEU A 82 -16.81 1.41 1.87
N HIS A 83 -16.91 0.16 1.41
CA HIS A 83 -17.63 -0.24 0.19
C HIS A 83 -19.05 0.32 0.17
N ARG A 84 -19.85 0.05 1.22
CA ARG A 84 -21.21 0.57 1.34
C ARG A 84 -21.23 2.08 1.50
N PHE A 85 -20.30 2.65 2.26
CA PHE A 85 -20.24 4.08 2.51
C PHE A 85 -20.00 4.90 1.24
N MET A 86 -19.16 4.40 0.32
CA MET A 86 -18.85 5.08 -0.94
C MET A 86 -19.63 4.57 -2.16
N GLY A 87 -20.41 3.50 -2.01
CA GLY A 87 -21.15 2.89 -3.12
C GLY A 87 -20.25 2.18 -4.12
N TRP A 88 -19.15 1.58 -3.66
CA TRP A 88 -18.22 0.79 -4.48
C TRP A 88 -18.27 -0.67 -4.06
N ASP A 89 -18.56 -1.57 -4.99
CA ASP A 89 -18.82 -2.99 -4.74
C ASP A 89 -17.68 -3.92 -5.19
N ARG A 90 -16.57 -3.35 -5.67
CA ARG A 90 -15.35 -4.10 -6.05
C ARG A 90 -14.24 -3.92 -5.03
N ALA A 91 -13.05 -4.45 -5.33
CA ALA A 91 -11.92 -4.43 -4.43
C ALA A 91 -11.49 -3.00 -4.02
N ILE A 92 -11.06 -2.86 -2.75
CA ILE A 92 -10.43 -1.64 -2.23
C ILE A 92 -9.08 -2.01 -1.60
N LEU A 93 -8.02 -1.33 -2.02
CA LEU A 93 -6.74 -1.28 -1.33
C LEU A 93 -6.71 -0.04 -0.44
N THR A 94 -6.38 -0.19 0.83
CA THR A 94 -6.10 0.95 1.72
C THR A 94 -4.60 1.12 1.89
N ASP A 95 -4.12 2.34 1.71
CA ASP A 95 -2.76 2.67 2.12
C ASP A 95 -2.62 2.67 3.66
N SER A 96 -1.41 2.75 4.17
CA SER A 96 -1.17 2.78 5.62
C SER A 96 -1.30 4.19 6.22
N GLY A 97 -1.33 5.21 5.37
CA GLY A 97 -1.22 6.62 5.77
C GLY A 97 0.20 7.07 6.14
N GLY A 98 1.21 6.19 6.05
CA GLY A 98 2.61 6.50 6.37
C GLY A 98 3.10 7.72 5.59
N PHE A 99 3.04 7.67 4.27
CA PHE A 99 3.47 8.79 3.42
C PHE A 99 2.86 10.14 3.80
N GLN A 100 1.55 10.19 4.07
CA GLN A 100 0.86 11.41 4.47
C GLN A 100 1.36 11.91 5.82
N VAL A 101 1.57 11.03 6.80
CA VAL A 101 2.15 11.40 8.10
C VAL A 101 3.53 12.01 7.89
N PHE A 102 4.45 11.33 7.20
CA PHE A 102 5.82 11.80 7.04
C PHE A 102 5.99 12.97 6.07
N SER A 103 5.00 13.25 5.21
CA SER A 103 4.97 14.47 4.39
C SER A 103 4.74 15.76 5.19
N LEU A 104 4.33 15.66 6.46
CA LEU A 104 4.11 16.79 7.38
C LEU A 104 5.39 17.24 8.10
N ASP A 105 6.54 16.62 7.80
CA ASP A 105 7.89 17.01 8.24
C ASP A 105 8.00 17.23 9.76
N HIS A 106 8.47 18.41 10.23
CA HIS A 106 8.77 18.75 11.63
C HIS A 106 7.61 18.62 12.63
N LEU A 107 6.40 18.33 12.15
CA LEU A 107 5.21 18.08 12.97
C LEU A 107 5.06 16.63 13.42
N VAL A 108 5.99 15.74 13.05
CA VAL A 108 5.94 14.31 13.36
C VAL A 108 7.02 13.90 14.35
N LYS A 109 6.63 13.20 15.41
CA LYS A 109 7.54 12.48 16.30
C LYS A 109 7.43 10.98 16.02
N VAL A 110 8.56 10.35 15.76
CA VAL A 110 8.64 8.95 15.34
C VAL A 110 9.40 8.17 16.40
N SER A 111 8.89 7.00 16.77
CA SER A 111 9.56 6.05 17.64
C SER A 111 9.24 4.63 17.17
N ASP A 112 9.86 3.63 17.78
CA ASP A 112 9.58 2.23 17.45
C ASP A 112 8.14 1.82 17.76
N ASP A 113 7.44 2.58 18.62
CA ASP A 113 6.02 2.38 18.92
C ASP A 113 5.08 2.86 17.81
N GLY A 114 5.47 3.87 17.02
CA GLY A 114 4.61 4.51 16.03
C GLY A 114 4.99 5.97 15.73
N ALA A 115 4.05 6.72 15.18
CA ALA A 115 4.19 8.14 14.86
C ALA A 115 3.12 8.98 15.56
N ILE A 116 3.53 10.10 16.15
CA ILE A 116 2.64 11.13 16.71
C ILE A 116 2.73 12.35 15.80
N PHE A 117 1.60 12.87 15.37
CA PHE A 117 1.51 14.03 14.47
C PHE A 117 0.30 14.89 14.80
N ARG A 118 0.21 16.08 14.20
CA ARG A 118 -0.98 16.94 14.31
C ARG A 118 -1.86 16.82 13.07
N SER A 119 -3.16 16.68 13.29
CA SER A 119 -4.18 16.71 12.24
C SER A 119 -4.14 18.03 11.48
N HIS A 120 -4.10 17.97 10.15
CA HIS A 120 -4.20 19.15 9.28
C HIS A 120 -5.61 19.77 9.26
N LEU A 121 -6.61 19.10 9.84
CA LEU A 121 -7.99 19.58 9.86
C LEU A 121 -8.26 20.53 11.03
N ASP A 122 -7.70 20.25 12.20
CA ASP A 122 -8.04 20.93 13.46
C ASP A 122 -6.87 21.07 14.45
N GLY A 123 -5.66 20.60 14.09
CA GLY A 123 -4.48 20.67 14.93
C GLY A 123 -4.44 19.68 16.11
N SER A 124 -5.45 18.81 16.22
CA SER A 124 -5.50 17.77 17.25
C SER A 124 -4.31 16.82 17.13
N GLU A 125 -3.80 16.35 18.27
CA GLU A 125 -2.74 15.35 18.28
C GLU A 125 -3.31 13.97 17.92
N GLN A 126 -2.61 13.27 17.05
CA GLN A 126 -2.98 11.97 16.51
C GLN A 126 -1.81 11.01 16.72
N ARG A 127 -2.11 9.73 16.96
CA ARG A 127 -1.10 8.68 17.13
C ARG A 127 -1.42 7.48 16.23
N PHE A 128 -0.54 7.21 15.28
CA PHE A 128 -0.58 6.02 14.45
C PHE A 128 0.44 5.02 14.95
N THR A 129 0.00 3.80 15.26
CA THR A 129 0.86 2.65 15.53
C THR A 129 0.55 1.58 14.48
N PRO A 130 1.44 0.58 14.28
CA PRO A 130 1.14 -0.58 13.45
C PRO A 130 -0.26 -1.17 13.73
N GLU A 131 -0.61 -1.37 15.00
CA GLU A 131 -1.90 -1.95 15.41
C GLU A 131 -3.07 -1.00 15.15
N SER A 132 -2.93 0.30 15.45
CA SER A 132 -4.04 1.24 15.24
C SER A 132 -4.33 1.46 13.76
N VAL A 133 -3.30 1.47 12.91
CA VAL A 133 -3.44 1.55 11.45
C VAL A 133 -4.11 0.29 10.90
N MET A 134 -3.72 -0.91 11.36
CA MET A 134 -4.40 -2.14 10.95
C MET A 134 -5.85 -2.18 11.44
N ALA A 135 -6.13 -1.73 12.65
CA ALA A 135 -7.50 -1.64 13.17
C ALA A 135 -8.37 -0.66 12.36
N ILE A 136 -7.79 0.47 11.93
CA ILE A 136 -8.47 1.40 11.01
C ILE A 136 -8.81 0.71 9.69
N GLN A 137 -7.83 0.06 9.04
CA GLN A 137 -8.05 -0.62 7.75
C GLN A 137 -9.05 -1.78 7.88
N CYS A 138 -9.02 -2.51 9.00
CA CYS A 138 -10.02 -3.52 9.34
C CYS A 138 -11.43 -2.92 9.49
N ASN A 139 -11.57 -1.80 10.19
CA ASN A 139 -12.85 -1.08 10.33
C ASN A 139 -13.37 -0.51 9.00
N LEU A 140 -12.47 -0.07 8.12
CA LEU A 140 -12.84 0.32 6.75
C LEU A 140 -13.31 -0.90 5.94
N GLY A 141 -12.82 -2.09 6.25
CA GLY A 141 -13.21 -3.33 5.57
C GLY A 141 -12.59 -3.47 4.17
N SER A 142 -11.39 -2.92 3.96
CA SER A 142 -10.69 -3.03 2.68
C SER A 142 -10.27 -4.46 2.36
N ASP A 143 -10.12 -4.75 1.08
CA ASP A 143 -9.69 -6.05 0.56
C ASP A 143 -8.19 -6.27 0.69
N ILE A 144 -7.41 -5.19 0.55
CA ILE A 144 -5.95 -5.20 0.66
C ILE A 144 -5.55 -4.10 1.63
N ALA A 145 -4.82 -4.45 2.69
CA ALA A 145 -4.28 -3.51 3.66
C ALA A 145 -2.75 -3.42 3.51
N MET A 146 -2.24 -2.22 3.31
CA MET A 146 -0.81 -1.97 3.35
C MET A 146 -0.32 -1.88 4.80
N VAL A 147 0.82 -2.49 5.12
CA VAL A 147 1.44 -2.34 6.45
C VAL A 147 1.90 -0.91 6.70
N PHE A 148 1.94 -0.50 7.98
CA PHE A 148 2.50 0.79 8.36
C PHE A 148 4.02 0.79 8.21
N ASP A 149 4.54 1.80 7.52
CA ASP A 149 5.94 1.92 7.12
C ASP A 149 6.46 3.34 7.32
N GLN A 150 7.78 3.51 7.22
CA GLN A 150 8.43 4.81 7.26
C GLN A 150 9.18 5.10 5.96
N PRO A 151 8.60 5.84 5.00
CA PRO A 151 9.33 6.35 3.85
C PRO A 151 10.38 7.38 4.26
N VAL A 152 11.40 7.51 3.41
CA VAL A 152 12.50 8.46 3.58
C VAL A 152 12.61 9.30 2.31
N SER A 153 12.64 10.63 2.46
CA SER A 153 12.70 11.59 1.35
C SER A 153 14.05 11.58 0.62
N TRP A 154 14.05 11.99 -0.65
CA TRP A 154 15.29 12.24 -1.40
C TRP A 154 15.82 13.67 -1.19
N PRO A 155 17.13 13.88 -0.95
CA PRO A 155 18.13 12.89 -0.57
C PRO A 155 18.09 12.56 0.93
N ALA A 156 18.63 11.40 1.32
CA ALA A 156 18.78 11.02 2.71
C ALA A 156 20.13 10.36 2.99
N THR A 157 20.54 10.37 4.26
CA THR A 157 21.76 9.72 4.71
C THR A 157 21.54 8.21 4.84
N ALA A 158 22.62 7.42 4.73
CA ALA A 158 22.57 5.98 4.95
C ALA A 158 22.09 5.62 6.36
N GLU A 159 22.49 6.40 7.38
CA GLU A 159 22.07 6.21 8.77
C GLU A 159 20.56 6.40 8.96
N THR A 160 20.00 7.52 8.48
CA THR A 160 18.55 7.78 8.54
C THR A 160 17.78 6.72 7.76
N THR A 161 18.30 6.31 6.60
CA THR A 161 17.67 5.30 5.75
C THR A 161 17.64 3.92 6.42
N ARG A 162 18.76 3.49 7.02
CA ARG A 162 18.86 2.23 7.77
C ARG A 162 17.89 2.22 8.95
N ALA A 163 17.89 3.28 9.77
CA ALA A 163 17.00 3.36 10.93
C ALA A 163 15.51 3.30 10.55
N ALA A 164 15.12 3.97 9.45
CA ALA A 164 13.74 3.92 8.96
C ALA A 164 13.36 2.55 8.36
N MET A 165 14.29 1.89 7.69
CA MET A 165 14.12 0.53 7.17
C MET A 165 13.92 -0.49 8.30
N GLU A 166 14.81 -0.48 9.30
CA GLU A 166 14.73 -1.38 10.47
C GLU A 166 13.42 -1.17 11.23
N ARG A 167 12.99 0.10 11.40
CA ARG A 167 11.68 0.41 11.98
C ARG A 167 10.52 -0.10 11.12
N THR A 168 10.62 0.02 9.80
CA THR A 168 9.62 -0.54 8.87
C THR A 168 9.51 -2.06 9.04
N HIS A 169 10.61 -2.78 9.23
CA HIS A 169 10.58 -4.24 9.49
C HIS A 169 9.91 -4.57 10.81
N LEU A 170 10.26 -3.84 11.87
CA LEU A 170 9.62 -3.98 13.19
C LEU A 170 8.11 -3.75 13.10
N TRP A 171 7.70 -2.68 12.41
CA TRP A 171 6.28 -2.34 12.23
C TRP A 171 5.55 -3.36 11.36
N ALA A 172 6.18 -3.87 10.30
CA ALA A 172 5.59 -4.89 9.43
C ALA A 172 5.23 -6.16 10.21
N ALA A 173 6.12 -6.63 11.10
CA ALA A 173 5.85 -7.79 11.95
C ALA A 173 4.67 -7.54 12.92
N ARG A 174 4.57 -6.33 13.48
CA ARG A 174 3.45 -5.92 14.35
C ARG A 174 2.13 -5.81 13.58
N CYS A 175 2.16 -5.29 12.34
CA CYS A 175 0.99 -5.26 11.47
C CYS A 175 0.48 -6.67 11.13
N LEU A 176 1.37 -7.64 10.92
CA LEU A 176 0.97 -9.04 10.71
C LEU A 176 0.32 -9.68 11.94
N ALA A 177 0.74 -9.30 13.14
CA ALA A 177 0.17 -9.83 14.38
C ALA A 177 -1.20 -9.20 14.73
N ALA A 178 -1.55 -8.07 14.14
CA ALA A 178 -2.84 -7.42 14.36
C ALA A 178 -4.00 -8.25 13.78
N GLU A 179 -5.24 -7.91 14.15
CA GLU A 179 -6.45 -8.50 13.55
C GLU A 179 -6.66 -7.98 12.12
N ALA A 180 -7.24 -8.81 11.26
CA ALA A 180 -7.60 -8.47 9.87
C ALA A 180 -9.09 -8.67 9.65
N ALA A 181 -9.67 -7.88 8.75
CA ALA A 181 -11.03 -8.14 8.29
C ALA A 181 -11.08 -9.52 7.57
N PRO A 182 -12.23 -10.22 7.57
CA PRO A 182 -12.36 -11.51 6.91
C PRO A 182 -11.94 -11.44 5.42
N GLY A 183 -10.95 -12.26 5.04
CA GLY A 183 -10.43 -12.30 3.67
C GLY A 183 -9.57 -11.10 3.25
N GLN A 184 -9.21 -10.20 4.19
CA GLN A 184 -8.34 -9.06 3.92
C GLN A 184 -6.88 -9.50 3.74
N LEU A 185 -6.31 -9.13 2.60
CA LEU A 185 -4.91 -9.34 2.25
C LEU A 185 -4.01 -8.33 2.93
N ARG A 186 -2.75 -8.71 3.18
CA ARG A 186 -1.73 -7.83 3.74
C ARG A 186 -0.52 -7.73 2.84
N PHE A 187 -0.22 -6.51 2.43
CA PHE A 187 0.94 -6.23 1.60
C PHE A 187 2.04 -5.58 2.45
N ALA A 188 3.23 -6.16 2.41
CA ALA A 188 4.43 -5.56 2.96
C ALA A 188 4.80 -4.30 2.17
N ILE A 189 5.65 -3.43 2.73
CA ILE A 189 6.25 -2.33 1.97
C ILE A 189 7.75 -2.43 2.10
N VAL A 190 8.43 -2.68 0.99
CA VAL A 190 9.88 -2.64 0.96
C VAL A 190 10.35 -1.19 0.98
N GLN A 191 11.05 -0.83 2.06
CA GLN A 191 11.81 0.42 2.21
C GLN A 191 13.32 0.16 2.07
N GLY A 192 14.14 1.16 2.39
CA GLY A 192 15.60 1.14 2.15
C GLY A 192 16.10 2.37 1.38
N GLY A 193 15.23 3.39 1.21
CA GLY A 193 15.56 4.64 0.55
C GLY A 193 16.09 4.41 -0.87
N PHE A 194 17.28 4.92 -1.15
CA PHE A 194 17.88 4.90 -2.47
C PHE A 194 19.20 4.13 -2.53
N ASP A 195 19.41 3.28 -1.53
CA ASP A 195 20.58 2.43 -1.35
C ASP A 195 20.25 0.99 -1.74
N ASP A 196 21.09 0.39 -2.60
CA ASP A 196 20.84 -0.94 -3.17
C ASP A 196 20.95 -2.03 -2.11
N ASP A 197 21.87 -1.91 -1.16
CA ASP A 197 22.10 -2.93 -0.15
C ASP A 197 21.00 -2.92 0.90
N LEU A 198 20.56 -1.74 1.34
CA LEU A 198 19.40 -1.61 2.23
C LEU A 198 18.12 -2.11 1.54
N ARG A 199 17.93 -1.80 0.27
CA ARG A 199 16.80 -2.30 -0.51
C ARG A 199 16.81 -3.83 -0.60
N ARG A 200 17.97 -4.44 -0.84
CA ARG A 200 18.13 -5.90 -0.86
C ARG A 200 17.82 -6.53 0.50
N GLU A 201 18.47 -6.02 1.56
CA GLU A 201 18.26 -6.45 2.95
C GLU A 201 16.77 -6.41 3.31
N SER A 202 16.11 -5.31 2.98
CA SER A 202 14.69 -5.10 3.27
C SER A 202 13.77 -6.07 2.55
N ALA A 203 14.00 -6.31 1.26
CA ALA A 203 13.25 -7.31 0.52
C ALA A 203 13.44 -8.71 1.11
N GLU A 204 14.70 -9.11 1.36
CA GLU A 204 15.05 -10.43 1.90
C GLU A 204 14.43 -10.68 3.28
N VAL A 205 14.36 -9.68 4.15
CA VAL A 205 13.68 -9.78 5.46
C VAL A 205 12.17 -9.94 5.31
N LEU A 206 11.54 -9.14 4.46
CA LEU A 206 10.07 -9.13 4.33
C LEU A 206 9.54 -10.38 3.62
N VAL A 207 10.28 -10.98 2.69
CA VAL A 207 9.84 -12.21 2.00
C VAL A 207 9.82 -13.45 2.89
N GLN A 208 10.52 -13.44 4.03
CA GLN A 208 10.44 -14.52 5.03
C GLN A 208 9.15 -14.46 5.85
N GLN A 209 8.37 -13.38 5.73
CA GLN A 209 7.12 -13.20 6.46
C GLN A 209 5.92 -13.57 5.58
N PRO A 210 4.80 -14.01 6.17
CA PRO A 210 3.63 -14.51 5.43
C PRO A 210 2.76 -13.35 4.89
N PHE A 211 3.35 -12.48 4.08
CA PHE A 211 2.61 -11.43 3.35
C PHE A 211 2.02 -11.97 2.06
N ASP A 212 0.88 -11.41 1.68
CA ASP A 212 0.14 -11.81 0.49
C ASP A 212 0.61 -11.08 -0.78
N GLY A 213 1.34 -9.99 -0.61
CA GLY A 213 1.90 -9.17 -1.68
C GLY A 213 2.94 -8.18 -1.16
N PHE A 214 3.62 -7.50 -2.08
CA PHE A 214 4.74 -6.63 -1.74
C PHE A 214 4.65 -5.30 -2.48
N GLY A 215 4.55 -4.21 -1.71
CA GLY A 215 4.72 -2.85 -2.18
C GLY A 215 6.20 -2.48 -2.30
N VAL A 216 6.55 -1.75 -3.34
CA VAL A 216 7.82 -1.03 -3.47
C VAL A 216 7.55 0.42 -3.12
N GLY A 217 7.84 0.79 -1.86
CA GLY A 217 7.57 2.12 -1.31
C GLY A 217 8.78 3.06 -1.38
N GLY A 218 8.57 4.33 -1.04
CA GLY A 218 9.66 5.31 -0.90
C GLY A 218 10.37 5.67 -2.22
N LEU A 219 9.65 5.59 -3.35
CA LEU A 219 10.09 6.03 -4.67
C LEU A 219 9.17 7.14 -5.20
N SER A 220 9.60 7.82 -6.26
CA SER A 220 8.94 9.01 -6.81
C SER A 220 8.84 10.17 -5.81
N LEU A 221 9.88 10.32 -4.98
CA LEU A 221 10.00 11.34 -3.92
C LEU A 221 10.95 12.49 -4.29
N GLY A 222 11.29 12.61 -5.58
CA GLY A 222 12.17 13.65 -6.13
C GLY A 222 13.46 13.13 -6.73
N GLU A 223 13.72 11.82 -6.65
CA GLU A 223 14.88 11.20 -7.27
C GLU A 223 14.77 11.12 -8.81
N PRO A 224 15.89 11.03 -9.54
CA PRO A 224 15.86 10.80 -10.99
C PRO A 224 15.20 9.46 -11.34
N LYS A 225 14.46 9.41 -12.45
CA LYS A 225 13.79 8.19 -12.94
C LYS A 225 14.73 6.98 -13.11
N SER A 226 15.98 7.21 -13.48
CA SER A 226 16.99 6.15 -13.57
C SER A 226 17.24 5.46 -12.23
N VAL A 227 17.17 6.19 -11.11
CA VAL A 227 17.27 5.63 -9.76
C VAL A 227 16.03 4.79 -9.46
N THR A 228 14.83 5.31 -9.72
CA THR A 228 13.56 4.57 -9.57
C THR A 228 13.61 3.24 -10.33
N TYR A 229 13.97 3.26 -11.61
CA TYR A 229 13.96 2.07 -12.47
C TYR A 229 15.04 1.04 -12.08
N ARG A 230 16.22 1.51 -11.65
CA ARG A 230 17.29 0.64 -11.14
C ARG A 230 16.85 -0.10 -9.87
N LEU A 231 16.30 0.64 -8.90
CA LEU A 231 15.83 0.07 -7.64
C LEU A 231 14.63 -0.84 -7.85
N LEU A 232 13.72 -0.49 -8.77
CA LEU A 232 12.60 -1.34 -9.13
C LEU A 232 13.05 -2.68 -9.72
N SER A 233 14.06 -2.66 -10.61
CA SER A 233 14.62 -3.88 -11.19
C SER A 233 15.30 -4.76 -10.14
N LEU A 234 16.02 -4.14 -9.19
CA LEU A 234 16.62 -4.85 -8.06
C LEU A 234 15.56 -5.53 -7.19
N GLN A 235 14.50 -4.80 -6.84
CA GLN A 235 13.43 -5.29 -5.98
C GLN A 235 12.66 -6.45 -6.61
N THR A 236 12.23 -6.28 -7.85
CA THR A 236 11.43 -7.28 -8.59
C THR A 236 12.21 -8.57 -8.89
N ALA A 237 13.55 -8.53 -8.88
CA ALA A 237 14.41 -9.71 -8.96
C ALA A 237 14.43 -10.53 -7.66
N ILE A 238 14.19 -9.90 -6.51
CA ILE A 238 14.21 -10.56 -5.18
C ILE A 238 12.79 -10.98 -4.77
N LEU A 239 11.79 -10.15 -5.07
CA LEU A 239 10.41 -10.37 -4.63
C LEU A 239 9.82 -11.65 -5.26
N PRO A 240 8.97 -12.39 -4.52
CA PRO A 240 8.42 -13.66 -4.99
C PRO A 240 7.61 -13.47 -6.28
N ARG A 241 7.62 -14.49 -7.14
CA ARG A 241 6.92 -14.47 -8.44
C ARG A 241 5.45 -14.87 -8.32
N ASP A 242 5.13 -15.65 -7.29
CA ASP A 242 3.81 -16.19 -6.94
C ASP A 242 2.95 -15.20 -6.15
N ARG A 243 3.40 -13.95 -5.98
CA ARG A 243 2.69 -12.88 -5.28
C ARG A 243 2.72 -11.57 -6.06
N PRO A 244 1.70 -10.71 -5.88
CA PRO A 244 1.61 -9.42 -6.53
C PRO A 244 2.69 -8.45 -6.03
N ARG A 245 3.16 -7.60 -6.94
CA ARG A 245 4.14 -6.53 -6.68
C ARG A 245 3.53 -5.18 -7.05
N TYR A 246 3.44 -4.28 -6.09
CA TYR A 246 2.79 -2.98 -6.22
C TYR A 246 3.82 -1.85 -6.19
N LEU A 247 3.91 -1.02 -7.25
CA LEU A 247 4.73 0.19 -7.22
C LEU A 247 3.93 1.38 -6.69
N MET A 248 4.29 1.86 -5.50
CA MET A 248 3.52 2.90 -4.82
C MET A 248 3.85 4.30 -5.35
N GLY A 249 2.81 5.12 -5.60
CA GLY A 249 2.97 6.56 -5.86
C GLY A 249 3.38 6.95 -7.28
N VAL A 250 3.34 6.02 -8.23
CA VAL A 250 3.71 6.25 -9.65
C VAL A 250 2.46 6.14 -10.54
N GLY A 251 2.37 6.95 -11.59
CA GLY A 251 1.17 6.94 -12.44
C GLY A 251 1.24 7.63 -13.80
N THR A 252 2.40 8.14 -14.25
CA THR A 252 2.47 8.65 -15.63
C THR A 252 2.47 7.48 -16.62
N PRO A 253 1.87 7.61 -17.82
CA PRO A 253 1.80 6.49 -18.78
C PRO A 253 3.15 5.86 -19.10
N GLY A 254 4.20 6.68 -19.27
CA GLY A 254 5.55 6.19 -19.51
C GLY A 254 6.10 5.36 -18.33
N ASP A 255 5.87 5.83 -17.10
CA ASP A 255 6.29 5.10 -15.91
C ASP A 255 5.55 3.77 -15.74
N LEU A 256 4.25 3.72 -16.10
CA LEU A 256 3.48 2.47 -16.03
C LEU A 256 4.07 1.41 -16.97
N ILE A 257 4.44 1.78 -18.20
CA ILE A 257 5.08 0.85 -19.14
C ILE A 257 6.43 0.37 -18.61
N GLU A 258 7.27 1.29 -18.10
CA GLU A 258 8.57 0.94 -17.54
C GLU A 258 8.44 0.05 -16.29
N ALA A 259 7.44 0.29 -15.44
CA ALA A 259 7.18 -0.51 -14.25
C ALA A 259 6.71 -1.93 -14.62
N VAL A 260 5.76 -2.04 -15.55
CA VAL A 260 5.27 -3.33 -16.04
C VAL A 260 6.39 -4.15 -16.69
N ALA A 261 7.23 -3.52 -17.52
CA ALA A 261 8.39 -4.19 -18.13
C ALA A 261 9.40 -4.73 -17.09
N ARG A 262 9.38 -4.18 -15.88
CA ARG A 262 10.21 -4.63 -14.74
C ARG A 262 9.46 -5.57 -13.80
N GLY A 263 8.27 -6.03 -14.17
CA GLY A 263 7.51 -7.02 -13.42
C GLY A 263 6.73 -6.45 -12.25
N VAL A 264 6.28 -5.21 -12.33
CA VAL A 264 5.24 -4.65 -11.44
C VAL A 264 3.85 -5.08 -11.93
N ASP A 265 2.95 -5.37 -10.99
CA ASP A 265 1.57 -5.81 -11.26
C ASP A 265 0.51 -4.75 -10.94
N MET A 266 0.82 -3.79 -10.08
CA MET A 266 -0.13 -2.81 -9.55
C MET A 266 0.53 -1.45 -9.36
#